data_AF-A0A098GE31-F1
#
_entry.id   AF-A0A098GE31-F1
#
_cell.length_a   1.000
_cell.length_b   1.000
_cell.length_c   1.000
_cell.angle_alpha   90.00
_cell.angle_beta   90.00
_cell.angle_gamma   90.00
#
_symmetry.space_group_name_H-M   'P 1'
#
loop_
_entity.id
_entity.type
_entity.pdbx_description
1 polymer ?
#
loop_
_entity_poly.entity_id
_entity_poly.type
_entity_poly.pdbx_seq_one_letter_code
_entity_poly.pdbx_strand_id
1 'polypeptide(L)'
;MKNSLKNTYALWIENYLQEEKPLYRGEAKTMLAELKRKNSFDGLFSLVKTTMDKIKRIDFFSKEDAFAKKLKAWYSDLLQRQNEYGQFDPSSLKSELLAKEVWPLINLLDSIVDDPAFLMHTRTPIILKMLNNQNQLKKIFSHIVEQPSVMLTSEEQKKCFSPDHKATLQLYNNHSATHLETNNLSLMANSLLVNCLEIYQDLQPEEPRPKKCIIM
;
A
#
# COMPACT_ATOMS: atom_id res chain seq x y z
N MET A 1 -8.70 2.85 7.38
CA MET A 1 -7.94 2.85 6.11
C MET A 1 -8.82 3.26 4.93
N LYS A 2 -8.49 4.39 4.32
CA LYS A 2 -9.19 4.96 3.15
C LYS A 2 -8.86 4.17 1.88
N ASN A 3 -7.58 3.89 1.64
CA ASN A 3 -7.10 3.17 0.46
C ASN A 3 -6.98 1.65 0.69
N SER A 4 -8.10 1.00 1.03
CA SER A 4 -8.15 -0.45 1.20
C SER A 4 -8.68 -1.18 -0.02
N LEU A 5 -8.17 -2.39 -0.26
CA LEU A 5 -8.68 -3.33 -1.28
C LEU A 5 -10.18 -3.57 -1.12
N LYS A 6 -10.65 -3.68 0.12
CA LYS A 6 -12.08 -3.81 0.45
C LYS A 6 -12.90 -2.68 -0.16
N ASN A 7 -12.48 -1.43 0.01
CA ASN A 7 -13.20 -0.26 -0.53
C ASN A 7 -13.15 -0.26 -2.06
N THR A 8 -11.98 -0.56 -2.65
CA THR A 8 -11.81 -0.65 -4.11
C THR A 8 -12.69 -1.74 -4.72
N TYR A 9 -12.77 -2.91 -4.07
CA TYR A 9 -13.57 -4.03 -4.57
C TYR A 9 -15.06 -3.72 -4.41
N ALA A 10 -15.48 -3.17 -3.27
CA ALA A 10 -16.87 -2.78 -3.04
C ALA A 10 -17.36 -1.78 -4.10
N LEU A 11 -16.59 -0.70 -4.35
CA LEU A 11 -16.93 0.30 -5.36
C LEU A 11 -17.05 -0.31 -6.76
N TRP A 12 -16.14 -1.22 -7.13
CA TRP A 12 -16.20 -1.88 -8.43
C TRP A 12 -17.44 -2.78 -8.56
N ILE A 13 -17.78 -3.53 -7.51
CA ILE A 13 -18.98 -4.37 -7.49
C ILE A 13 -20.26 -3.53 -7.57
N GLU A 14 -20.31 -2.39 -6.87
CA GLU A 14 -21.43 -1.46 -6.93
C GLU A 14 -21.67 -0.96 -8.36
N ASN A 15 -20.60 -0.64 -9.09
CA ASN A 15 -20.68 -0.25 -10.51
C ASN A 15 -21.17 -1.40 -11.40
N TYR A 16 -20.63 -2.62 -11.22
CA TYR A 16 -21.08 -3.81 -11.96
C TYR A 16 -22.58 -4.08 -11.75
N LEU A 17 -23.10 -3.84 -10.54
CA LEU A 17 -24.51 -4.03 -10.22
C LEU A 17 -25.46 -3.01 -10.87
N GLN A 18 -24.93 -1.91 -11.44
CA GLN A 18 -25.69 -0.92 -12.21
C GLN A 18 -25.80 -1.25 -13.70
N GLU A 19 -25.08 -2.27 -14.19
CA GLU A 19 -25.20 -2.71 -15.58
C GLU A 19 -26.62 -3.24 -15.86
N GLU A 20 -27.09 -3.18 -17.11
CA GLU A 20 -28.48 -3.53 -17.45
C GLU A 20 -28.82 -5.00 -17.12
N LYS A 21 -27.87 -5.92 -17.29
CA LYS A 21 -28.07 -7.38 -17.08
C LYS A 21 -26.80 -8.07 -16.58
N PRO A 22 -26.36 -7.81 -15.33
CA PRO A 22 -25.19 -8.47 -14.76
C PRO A 22 -25.46 -9.96 -14.58
N LEU A 23 -24.64 -10.80 -15.23
CA LEU A 23 -24.80 -12.26 -15.23
C LEU A 23 -24.72 -12.85 -13.81
N TYR A 24 -23.80 -12.35 -12.98
CA TYR A 24 -23.53 -12.86 -11.63
C TYR A 24 -24.07 -11.93 -10.53
N ARG A 25 -25.27 -11.38 -10.74
CA ARG A 25 -25.87 -10.39 -9.82
C ARG A 25 -26.00 -10.91 -8.38
N GLY A 26 -26.35 -12.18 -8.21
CA GLY A 26 -26.55 -12.80 -6.89
C GLY A 26 -25.25 -12.91 -6.10
N GLU A 27 -24.20 -13.40 -6.76
CA GLU A 27 -22.86 -13.54 -6.22
C GLU A 27 -22.26 -12.17 -5.90
N ALA A 28 -22.41 -11.20 -6.79
CA ALA A 28 -21.97 -9.82 -6.60
C ALA A 28 -22.61 -9.17 -5.37
N LYS A 29 -23.94 -9.29 -5.19
CA LYS A 29 -24.64 -8.78 -3.99
C LYS A 29 -24.16 -9.45 -2.71
N THR A 30 -23.99 -10.77 -2.73
CA THR A 30 -23.51 -11.54 -1.57
C THR A 30 -22.09 -11.11 -1.19
N MET A 31 -21.20 -10.99 -2.19
CA MET A 31 -19.83 -10.55 -1.97
C MET A 31 -19.78 -9.12 -1.42
N LEU A 32 -20.59 -8.19 -1.93
CA LEU A 32 -20.67 -6.82 -1.43
C LEU A 32 -21.11 -6.77 0.05
N ALA A 33 -22.08 -7.61 0.44
CA ALA A 33 -22.52 -7.71 1.83
C ALA A 33 -21.42 -8.26 2.75
N GLU A 34 -20.69 -9.29 2.31
CA GLU A 34 -19.60 -9.90 3.07
C GLU A 34 -18.36 -9.02 3.15
N LEU A 35 -18.05 -8.24 2.10
CA LEU A 35 -16.96 -7.26 2.14
C LEU A 35 -17.10 -6.30 3.31
N LYS A 36 -18.33 -5.89 3.67
CA LYS A 36 -18.58 -5.00 4.83
C LYS A 36 -18.16 -5.64 6.15
N ARG A 37 -18.23 -6.96 6.27
CA ARG A 37 -17.93 -7.73 7.50
C ARG A 37 -16.46 -8.15 7.59
N LYS A 38 -15.80 -8.42 6.46
CA LYS A 38 -14.40 -8.85 6.45
C LYS A 38 -13.48 -7.64 6.59
N ASN A 39 -12.61 -7.67 7.60
CA ASN A 39 -11.64 -6.61 7.88
C ASN A 39 -10.18 -7.10 7.83
N SER A 40 -9.95 -8.40 7.61
CA SER A 40 -8.62 -9.00 7.49
C SER A 40 -8.32 -9.44 6.06
N PHE A 41 -7.02 -9.53 5.76
CA PHE A 41 -6.53 -10.06 4.48
C PHE A 41 -7.02 -11.49 4.21
N ASP A 42 -6.86 -12.40 5.18
CA ASP A 42 -7.33 -13.79 5.04
C ASP A 42 -8.85 -13.87 4.82
N GLY A 43 -9.60 -12.99 5.48
CA GLY A 43 -11.04 -12.88 5.30
C GLY A 43 -11.41 -12.45 3.88
N LEU A 44 -10.68 -11.48 3.31
CA LEU A 44 -10.85 -11.02 1.93
C LEU A 44 -10.45 -12.13 0.93
N PHE A 45 -9.30 -12.76 1.14
CA PHE A 45 -8.81 -13.86 0.32
C PHE A 45 -9.81 -15.00 0.24
N SER A 46 -10.30 -15.46 1.40
CA SER A 46 -11.30 -16.52 1.50
C SER A 46 -12.61 -16.13 0.79
N LEU A 47 -13.04 -14.88 0.90
CA LEU A 47 -14.26 -14.39 0.24
C LEU A 47 -14.12 -14.42 -1.29
N VAL A 48 -13.02 -13.90 -1.82
CA VAL A 48 -12.74 -13.91 -3.27
C VAL A 48 -12.67 -15.34 -3.79
N LYS A 49 -11.93 -16.22 -3.10
CA LYS A 49 -11.80 -17.64 -3.46
C LYS A 49 -13.15 -18.35 -3.49
N THR A 50 -13.95 -18.21 -2.42
CA THR A 50 -15.26 -18.85 -2.32
C THR A 50 -16.22 -18.37 -3.40
N THR A 51 -16.22 -17.06 -3.70
CA THR A 51 -17.05 -16.49 -4.76
C THR A 51 -16.62 -17.02 -6.13
N MET A 52 -15.31 -17.08 -6.40
CA MET A 52 -14.78 -17.65 -7.63
C MET A 52 -15.15 -19.14 -7.79
N ASP A 53 -15.04 -19.94 -6.74
CA ASP A 53 -15.37 -21.37 -6.79
C ASP A 53 -16.86 -21.63 -7.01
N LYS A 54 -17.74 -20.76 -6.49
CA LYS A 54 -19.19 -20.81 -6.79
C LYS A 54 -19.46 -20.55 -8.27
N ILE A 55 -18.84 -19.53 -8.85
CA ILE A 55 -19.06 -19.14 -10.25
C ILE A 55 -18.49 -20.19 -11.22
N LYS A 56 -17.36 -20.82 -10.90
CA LYS A 56 -16.81 -21.92 -11.70
C LYS A 56 -17.72 -23.14 -11.79
N ARG A 57 -18.58 -23.37 -10.79
CA ARG A 57 -19.54 -24.49 -10.76
C ARG A 57 -20.80 -24.23 -11.59
N ILE A 58 -21.03 -22.98 -11.99
CA ILE A 58 -22.12 -22.63 -12.90
C ILE A 58 -21.61 -22.95 -14.31
N ASP A 59 -22.25 -23.91 -15.00
CA ASP A 59 -21.84 -24.42 -16.33
C ASP A 59 -21.67 -23.32 -17.40
N PHE A 60 -22.20 -22.12 -17.15
CA PHE A 60 -22.02 -20.91 -17.94
C PHE A 60 -20.90 -20.01 -17.43
N PHE A 61 -19.72 -20.56 -17.09
CA PHE A 61 -18.53 -19.73 -16.88
C PHE A 61 -18.14 -19.05 -18.19
N SER A 62 -18.81 -17.95 -18.51
CA SER A 62 -18.43 -17.08 -19.61
C SER A 62 -17.11 -16.45 -19.23
N LYS A 63 -16.02 -16.99 -19.79
CA LYS A 63 -14.67 -16.41 -19.68
C LYS A 63 -14.65 -14.94 -20.10
N GLU A 64 -15.69 -14.47 -20.80
CA GLU A 64 -15.83 -13.11 -21.30
C GLU A 64 -16.51 -12.13 -20.32
N ASP A 65 -17.23 -12.61 -19.29
CA ASP A 65 -17.93 -11.74 -18.35
C ASP A 65 -16.96 -10.92 -17.48
N ALA A 66 -17.30 -9.63 -17.29
CA ALA A 66 -16.46 -8.67 -16.59
C ALA A 66 -16.24 -9.03 -15.12
N PHE A 67 -17.28 -9.53 -14.42
CA PHE A 67 -17.20 -9.93 -13.02
C PHE A 67 -16.35 -11.18 -12.83
N ALA A 68 -16.51 -12.19 -13.68
CA ALA A 68 -15.65 -13.38 -13.66
C ALA A 68 -14.17 -13.04 -13.95
N LYS A 69 -13.90 -12.19 -14.95
CA LYS A 69 -12.55 -11.69 -15.25
C LYS A 69 -11.95 -10.93 -14.07
N LYS A 70 -12.74 -10.04 -13.45
CA LYS A 70 -12.27 -9.22 -12.33
C LYS A 70 -11.99 -10.06 -11.08
N LEU A 71 -12.85 -11.02 -10.76
CA LEU A 71 -12.63 -11.95 -9.66
C LEU A 71 -11.35 -12.77 -9.82
N LYS A 72 -11.08 -13.26 -11.03
CA LYS A 72 -9.82 -13.96 -11.33
C LYS A 72 -8.61 -13.04 -11.14
N ALA A 73 -8.69 -11.80 -11.60
CA ALA A 73 -7.63 -10.81 -11.40
C ALA A 73 -7.39 -10.51 -9.91
N TRP A 74 -8.45 -10.32 -9.11
CA TRP A 74 -8.34 -10.12 -7.67
C TRP A 74 -7.75 -11.33 -6.96
N TYR A 75 -8.18 -12.55 -7.31
CA TYR A 75 -7.60 -13.76 -6.73
C TYR A 75 -6.10 -13.86 -7.01
N SER A 76 -5.67 -13.60 -8.25
CA SER A 76 -4.25 -13.59 -8.61
C SER A 76 -3.46 -12.50 -7.86
N ASP A 77 -4.00 -11.28 -7.75
CA ASP A 77 -3.37 -10.18 -7.00
C ASP A 77 -3.19 -10.52 -5.52
N LEU A 78 -4.24 -11.05 -4.88
CA LEU A 78 -4.17 -11.47 -3.47
C LEU A 78 -3.17 -12.61 -3.26
N LEU A 79 -3.14 -13.61 -4.16
CA LEU A 79 -2.17 -14.71 -4.08
C LEU A 79 -0.74 -14.21 -4.26
N GLN A 80 -0.52 -13.30 -5.21
CA GLN A 80 0.79 -12.69 -5.43
C GLN A 80 1.26 -11.91 -4.20
N ARG A 81 0.39 -11.08 -3.60
CA ARG A 81 0.71 -10.34 -2.35
C ARG A 81 1.12 -11.28 -1.22
N GLN A 82 0.38 -12.37 -1.02
CA GLN A 82 0.70 -13.35 0.02
C GLN A 82 2.06 -14.02 -0.22
N ASN A 83 2.33 -14.41 -1.46
CA ASN A 83 3.61 -15.03 -1.83
C ASN A 83 4.79 -14.06 -1.67
N GLU A 84 4.64 -12.83 -2.16
CA GLU A 84 5.67 -11.79 -2.06
C GLU A 84 5.97 -11.40 -0.60
N TYR A 85 4.93 -11.34 0.24
CA TYR A 85 5.08 -11.09 1.67
C TYR A 85 5.76 -12.25 2.39
N GLY A 86 5.39 -13.50 2.07
CA GLY A 86 6.00 -14.69 2.67
C GLY A 86 7.45 -14.94 2.26
N GLN A 87 7.90 -14.37 1.14
CA GLN A 87 9.30 -14.42 0.69
C GLN A 87 10.17 -13.31 1.28
N PHE A 88 9.56 -12.25 1.80
CA PHE A 88 10.27 -11.13 2.37
C PHE A 88 10.82 -11.49 3.76
N ASP A 89 12.10 -11.25 3.98
CA ASP A 89 12.75 -11.37 5.29
C ASP A 89 12.97 -9.98 5.89
N PRO A 90 12.22 -9.59 6.94
CA PRO A 90 12.38 -8.29 7.60
C PRO A 90 13.80 -8.03 8.14
N SER A 91 14.53 -9.08 8.52
CA SER A 91 15.90 -8.92 9.02
C SER A 91 16.86 -8.40 7.94
N SER A 92 16.52 -8.58 6.66
CA SER A 92 17.31 -8.07 5.54
C SER A 92 17.35 -6.54 5.46
N LEU A 93 16.43 -5.84 6.13
CA LEU A 93 16.44 -4.39 6.25
C LEU A 93 17.46 -3.87 7.29
N LYS A 94 17.87 -4.71 8.24
CA LYS A 94 18.70 -4.32 9.40
C LYS A 94 20.15 -4.79 9.26
N SER A 95 20.81 -4.35 8.19
CA SER A 95 22.25 -4.56 8.05
C SER A 95 23.02 -3.50 8.84
N GLU A 96 23.98 -3.92 9.67
CA GLU A 96 24.90 -3.02 10.40
C GLU A 96 25.72 -2.11 9.46
N LEU A 97 25.79 -2.46 8.17
CA LEU A 97 26.50 -1.69 7.13
C LEU A 97 25.68 -0.53 6.56
N LEU A 98 24.41 -0.35 6.99
CA LEU A 98 23.57 0.75 6.50
C LEU A 98 23.82 2.02 7.32
N ALA A 99 23.98 3.14 6.60
CA ALA A 99 24.24 4.44 7.21
C ALA A 99 23.05 4.88 8.09
N LYS A 100 23.32 5.65 9.16
CA LYS A 100 22.31 6.03 10.16
C LYS A 100 21.19 6.89 9.57
N GLU A 101 21.49 7.61 8.49
CA GLU A 101 20.59 8.51 7.77
C GLU A 101 19.38 7.80 7.17
N VAL A 102 19.46 6.49 6.88
CA VAL A 102 18.34 5.70 6.32
C VAL A 102 17.54 4.92 7.36
N TRP A 103 18.00 4.85 8.61
CA TRP A 103 17.31 4.16 9.71
C TRP A 103 15.86 4.63 9.93
N PRO A 104 15.51 5.92 9.80
CA PRO A 104 14.12 6.36 9.98
C PRO A 104 13.17 5.75 8.96
N LEU A 105 13.62 5.65 7.70
CA LEU A 105 12.86 5.01 6.63
C LEU A 105 12.78 3.49 6.84
N ILE A 106 13.84 2.86 7.34
CA ILE A 106 13.84 1.44 7.70
C ILE A 106 12.85 1.16 8.83
N ASN A 107 12.87 1.95 9.90
CA ASN A 107 11.94 1.82 11.02
C ASN A 107 10.49 2.03 10.58
N LEU A 108 10.26 2.98 9.66
CA LEU A 108 8.94 3.19 9.06
C LEU A 108 8.49 1.96 8.26
N LEU A 109 9.37 1.42 7.41
CA LEU A 109 9.10 0.21 6.64
C LEU A 109 8.78 -0.99 7.55
N ASP A 110 9.56 -1.21 8.60
CA ASP A 110 9.31 -2.26 9.59
C ASP A 110 7.92 -2.09 10.21
N SER A 111 7.60 -0.88 10.69
CA SER A 111 6.31 -0.61 11.32
C SER A 111 5.12 -0.87 10.39
N ILE A 112 5.30 -0.60 9.09
CA ILE A 112 4.29 -0.86 8.08
C ILE A 112 4.15 -2.35 7.82
N VAL A 113 5.26 -3.07 7.62
CA VAL A 113 5.26 -4.49 7.23
C VAL A 113 4.78 -5.38 8.38
N ASP A 114 5.03 -4.99 9.62
CA ASP A 114 4.56 -5.68 10.83
C ASP A 114 3.05 -5.50 11.06
N ASP A 115 2.39 -4.52 10.43
CA ASP A 115 0.95 -4.30 10.57
C ASP A 115 0.15 -5.31 9.71
N PRO A 116 -0.76 -6.13 10.30
CA PRO A 116 -1.57 -7.09 9.56
C PRO A 116 -2.46 -6.48 8.47
N ALA A 117 -2.82 -5.20 8.58
CA ALA A 117 -3.60 -4.47 7.57
C ALA A 117 -2.75 -3.98 6.39
N PHE A 118 -1.42 -4.08 6.44
CA PHE A 118 -0.53 -3.73 5.34
C PHE A 118 -0.94 -4.41 4.03
N LEU A 119 -1.22 -5.72 4.05
CA LEU A 119 -1.60 -6.47 2.85
C LEU A 119 -2.93 -6.02 2.24
N MET A 120 -3.78 -5.37 3.03
CA MET A 120 -5.06 -4.82 2.61
C MET A 120 -4.94 -3.45 1.93
N HIS A 121 -3.78 -2.80 1.97
CA HIS A 121 -3.57 -1.49 1.37
C HIS A 121 -3.45 -1.60 -0.16
N THR A 122 -3.94 -0.63 -0.94
CA THR A 122 -3.84 -0.71 -2.41
C THR A 122 -2.40 -0.64 -2.92
N ARG A 123 -1.54 0.10 -2.21
CA ARG A 123 -0.11 0.33 -2.52
C ARG A 123 0.87 -0.77 -2.06
N THR A 124 0.44 -1.77 -1.32
CA THR A 124 1.29 -2.89 -0.85
C THR A 124 2.17 -3.50 -1.95
N PRO A 125 1.68 -3.76 -3.18
CA PRO A 125 2.51 -4.41 -4.21
C PRO A 125 3.71 -3.57 -4.62
N ILE A 126 3.61 -2.24 -4.54
CA ILE A 126 4.71 -1.34 -4.86
C ILE A 126 5.83 -1.52 -3.83
N ILE A 127 5.47 -1.53 -2.54
CA ILE A 127 6.42 -1.74 -1.43
C ILE A 127 7.01 -3.14 -1.49
N LEU A 128 6.18 -4.19 -1.60
CA LEU A 128 6.65 -5.58 -1.67
C LEU A 128 7.63 -5.80 -2.83
N LYS A 129 7.33 -5.25 -4.01
CA LYS A 129 8.23 -5.33 -5.17
C LYS A 129 9.57 -4.65 -4.92
N MET A 130 9.59 -3.51 -4.21
CA MET A 130 10.83 -2.83 -3.84
C MET A 130 11.62 -3.62 -2.80
N LEU A 131 10.94 -4.13 -1.77
CA LEU A 131 11.54 -4.92 -0.70
C LEU A 131 12.16 -6.23 -1.21
N ASN A 132 11.48 -6.90 -2.14
CA ASN A 132 11.97 -8.14 -2.75
C ASN A 132 13.11 -7.92 -3.75
N ASN A 133 13.46 -6.66 -4.07
CA ASN A 133 14.64 -6.33 -4.88
C ASN A 133 15.74 -5.70 -4.03
N GLN A 134 16.41 -6.51 -3.21
CA GLN A 134 17.45 -6.07 -2.28
C GLN A 134 18.58 -5.27 -2.93
N ASN A 135 19.01 -5.64 -4.15
CA ASN A 135 20.06 -4.91 -4.87
C ASN A 135 19.62 -3.49 -5.24
N GLN A 136 18.37 -3.33 -5.67
CA GLN A 136 17.80 -2.03 -5.98
C GLN A 136 17.57 -1.21 -4.70
N LEU A 137 17.08 -1.85 -3.64
CA LEU A 137 16.86 -1.19 -2.35
C LEU A 137 18.17 -0.65 -1.76
N LYS A 138 19.27 -1.41 -1.84
CA LYS A 138 20.60 -0.95 -1.44
C LYS A 138 21.04 0.28 -2.24
N LYS A 139 20.84 0.29 -3.56
CA LYS A 139 21.16 1.46 -4.41
C LYS A 139 20.32 2.68 -4.03
N ILE A 140 19.03 2.48 -3.72
CA ILE A 140 18.15 3.55 -3.24
C ILE A 140 18.71 4.11 -1.92
N PHE A 141 19.01 3.26 -0.94
CA PHE A 141 19.55 3.70 0.34
C PHE A 141 20.89 4.42 0.18
N SER A 142 21.82 3.90 -0.61
CA SER A 142 23.08 4.60 -0.92
C SER A 142 22.83 5.97 -1.56
N HIS A 143 21.90 6.05 -2.52
CA HIS A 143 21.55 7.33 -3.15
C HIS A 143 20.97 8.35 -2.16
N ILE A 144 20.17 7.90 -1.18
CA ILE A 144 19.63 8.76 -0.11
C ILE A 144 20.76 9.30 0.77
N VAL A 145 21.75 8.46 1.10
CA VAL A 145 22.91 8.84 1.92
C VAL A 145 23.82 9.83 1.18
N GLU A 146 23.98 9.66 -0.13
CA GLU A 146 24.80 10.54 -0.98
C GLU A 146 24.16 11.91 -1.23
N GLN A 147 22.88 12.12 -0.86
CA GLN A 147 22.24 13.42 -1.00
C GLN A 147 22.96 14.47 -0.13
N PRO A 148 23.23 15.67 -0.68
CA PRO A 148 23.90 16.72 0.08
C PRO A 148 23.07 17.12 1.31
N SER A 149 23.74 17.29 2.45
CA SER A 149 23.08 17.79 3.66
C SER A 149 22.56 19.22 3.42
N VAL A 150 21.24 19.38 3.41
CA VAL A 150 20.62 20.71 3.33
C VAL A 150 20.45 21.29 4.72
N MET A 151 20.81 22.56 4.90
CA MET A 151 20.44 23.31 6.11
C MET A 151 18.94 23.58 6.08
N LEU A 152 18.18 22.77 6.82
CA LEU A 152 16.77 23.02 7.08
C LEU A 152 16.63 24.29 7.92
N THR A 153 15.65 25.13 7.57
CA THR A 153 15.29 26.31 8.36
C THR A 153 14.78 25.90 9.75
N SER A 154 14.81 26.82 10.73
CA SER A 154 14.33 26.56 12.09
C SER A 154 12.85 26.15 12.16
N GLU A 155 12.04 26.52 11.16
CA GLU A 155 10.63 26.10 11.05
C GLU A 155 10.48 24.69 10.47
N GLU A 156 11.30 24.32 9.49
CA GLU A 156 11.35 22.96 8.95
C GLU A 156 11.89 21.99 10.00
N GLN A 157 12.90 22.39 10.78
CA GLN A 157 13.46 21.61 11.89
C GLN A 157 12.41 21.24 12.95
N LYS A 158 11.43 22.12 13.23
CA LYS A 158 10.32 21.84 14.16
C LYS A 158 9.33 20.81 13.64
N LYS A 159 9.31 20.56 12.32
CA LYS A 159 8.51 19.51 11.67
C LYS A 159 9.28 18.20 11.52
N CYS A 160 10.56 18.19 11.91
CA CYS A 160 11.41 17.01 11.85
C CYS A 160 11.23 16.17 13.12
N PHE A 161 10.98 14.87 12.97
CA PHE A 161 10.95 13.95 14.11
C PHE A 161 12.34 13.75 14.75
N SER A 162 13.44 14.07 14.05
CA SER A 162 14.79 14.21 14.62
C SER A 162 15.76 14.95 13.65
N PRO A 163 16.93 15.45 14.14
CA PRO A 163 18.00 16.03 13.32
C PRO A 163 18.67 15.05 12.34
N ASP A 164 18.51 13.74 12.57
CA ASP A 164 19.12 12.66 11.78
C ASP A 164 18.32 12.36 10.49
N HIS A 165 17.18 13.03 10.29
CA HIS A 165 16.22 12.74 9.21
C HIS A 165 16.33 13.69 8.01
N LYS A 166 17.39 14.51 7.92
CA LYS A 166 17.48 15.62 6.94
C LYS A 166 17.36 15.17 5.47
N ALA A 167 18.01 14.06 5.10
CA ALA A 167 17.95 13.51 3.73
C ALA A 167 16.55 12.95 3.40
N THR A 168 15.89 12.29 4.36
CA THR A 168 14.52 11.78 4.21
C THR A 168 13.50 12.92 4.10
N LEU A 169 13.71 14.02 4.84
CA LEU A 169 12.88 15.22 4.78
C LEU A 169 13.08 16.03 3.51
N GLN A 170 14.25 15.96 2.87
CA GLN A 170 14.46 16.59 1.58
C GLN A 170 13.61 15.91 0.51
N LEU A 171 13.56 14.57 0.48
CA LEU A 171 12.67 13.81 -0.40
C LEU A 171 11.19 14.14 -0.12
N TYR A 172 10.84 14.39 1.14
CA TYR A 172 9.51 14.82 1.57
C TYR A 172 9.18 16.25 1.13
N ASN A 173 10.02 17.25 1.44
CA ASN A 173 9.81 18.64 1.04
C ASN A 173 9.90 18.82 -0.49
N ASN A 174 10.59 17.93 -1.19
CA ASN A 174 10.61 17.82 -2.64
C ASN A 174 9.34 17.17 -3.24
N HIS A 175 8.22 17.11 -2.51
CA HIS A 175 6.90 16.80 -3.11
C HIS A 175 6.56 17.70 -4.31
N SER A 176 7.17 18.89 -4.40
CA SER A 176 7.08 19.82 -5.53
C SER A 176 8.29 19.80 -6.47
N ALA A 177 9.23 18.88 -6.33
CA ALA A 177 10.28 18.68 -7.33
C ALA A 177 9.68 17.95 -8.56
N THR A 178 8.83 18.67 -9.29
CA THR A 178 8.93 18.71 -10.74
C THR A 178 10.31 19.26 -11.13
N HIS A 179 11.35 18.49 -10.85
CA HIS A 179 12.63 18.66 -11.48
C HIS A 179 12.86 17.33 -12.18
N LEU A 180 12.46 17.28 -13.46
CA LEU A 180 13.37 17.13 -14.60
C LEU A 180 14.77 16.55 -14.36
N GLU A 181 14.93 15.64 -13.41
CA GLU A 181 16.16 14.89 -13.22
C GLU A 181 15.96 13.52 -13.86
N THR A 182 16.68 13.34 -14.95
CA THR A 182 16.86 12.14 -15.77
C THR A 182 17.36 10.90 -15.01
N ASN A 183 17.34 10.90 -13.68
CA ASN A 183 17.89 9.84 -12.84
C ASN A 183 16.79 8.97 -12.21
N ASN A 184 16.73 7.73 -12.68
CA ASN A 184 15.80 6.69 -12.23
C ASN A 184 15.87 6.41 -10.71
N LEU A 185 17.04 6.58 -10.08
CA LEU A 185 17.21 6.30 -8.64
C LEU A 185 16.51 7.33 -7.74
N SER A 186 16.51 8.61 -8.14
CA SER A 186 15.82 9.68 -7.41
C SER A 186 14.30 9.44 -7.41
N LEU A 187 13.75 9.07 -8.57
CA LEU A 187 12.34 8.69 -8.70
C LEU A 187 11.98 7.49 -7.82
N MET A 188 12.85 6.49 -7.75
CA MET A 188 12.65 5.31 -6.91
C MET A 188 12.71 5.64 -5.41
N ALA A 189 13.65 6.48 -4.98
CA ALA A 189 13.77 6.93 -3.59
C ALA A 189 12.54 7.73 -3.14
N ASN A 190 12.11 8.69 -3.95
CA ASN A 190 10.89 9.46 -3.71
C ASN A 190 9.66 8.56 -3.67
N SER A 191 9.54 7.63 -4.64
CA SER A 191 8.44 6.67 -4.68
C SER A 191 8.39 5.80 -3.43
N LEU A 192 9.53 5.27 -2.97
CA LEU A 192 9.60 4.48 -1.74
C LEU A 192 9.07 5.30 -0.55
N LEU A 193 9.59 6.51 -0.34
CA LEU A 193 9.20 7.36 0.78
C LEU A 193 7.71 7.72 0.76
N VAL A 194 7.20 8.21 -0.37
CA VAL A 194 5.80 8.62 -0.52
C VAL A 194 4.86 7.44 -0.25
N ASN A 195 5.15 6.27 -0.82
CA ASN A 195 4.32 5.09 -0.60
C ASN A 195 4.37 4.63 0.86
N CYS A 196 5.52 4.66 1.52
CA CYS A 196 5.62 4.32 2.94
C CYS A 196 4.78 5.28 3.81
N LEU A 197 4.93 6.58 3.61
CA LEU A 197 4.22 7.58 4.41
C LEU A 197 2.72 7.49 4.22
N GLU A 198 2.24 7.34 2.98
CA GLU A 198 0.82 7.20 2.73
C GLU A 198 0.24 5.94 3.37
N ILE A 199 0.92 4.80 3.24
CA ILE A 199 0.47 3.55 3.88
C ILE A 199 0.46 3.75 5.40
N TYR A 200 1.53 4.27 5.97
CA TYR A 200 1.62 4.50 7.41
C TYR A 200 0.49 5.39 7.93
N GLN A 201 0.19 6.50 7.26
CA GLN A 201 -0.93 7.39 7.60
C GLN A 201 -2.28 6.68 7.53
N ASP A 202 -2.48 5.80 6.55
CA ASP A 202 -3.73 5.07 6.35
C ASP A 202 -3.93 3.91 7.35
N LEU A 203 -2.82 3.38 7.89
CA LEU A 203 -2.77 2.37 8.93
C LEU A 203 -2.97 2.96 10.33
N GLN A 204 -2.56 4.23 10.55
CA GLN A 204 -2.82 4.87 11.84
C GLN A 204 -4.33 4.91 12.12
N PRO A 205 -4.77 4.62 13.36
CA PRO A 205 -6.14 4.88 13.75
C PRO A 205 -6.43 6.37 13.52
N GLU A 206 -7.59 6.71 12.93
CA GLU A 206 -8.03 8.11 12.91
C GLU A 206 -7.98 8.60 14.36
N GLU A 207 -7.10 9.57 14.67
CA GLU A 207 -7.20 10.27 15.95
C GLU A 207 -8.66 10.68 16.11
N PRO A 208 -9.29 10.43 17.27
CA PRO A 208 -10.68 10.81 17.47
C PRO A 208 -10.77 12.29 17.14
N ARG A 209 -11.47 12.63 16.05
CA ARG A 209 -11.67 14.02 15.64
C ARG A 209 -12.08 14.76 16.91
N PRO A 210 -11.34 15.80 17.36
CA PRO A 210 -11.79 16.56 18.50
C PRO A 210 -13.21 16.98 18.15
N LYS A 211 -14.18 16.51 18.95
CA LYS A 211 -15.57 16.93 18.83
C LYS A 211 -15.47 18.45 18.72
N LYS A 212 -15.87 19.01 17.57
CA LYS A 212 -16.02 20.46 17.45
C LYS A 212 -16.87 20.84 18.65
N CYS A 213 -16.26 21.50 19.64
CA CYS A 213 -17.04 22.21 20.64
C CYS A 213 -17.82 23.21 19.80
N ILE A 214 -19.10 22.92 19.63
CA ILE A 214 -20.08 23.92 19.25
C ILE A 214 -20.00 24.91 20.42
N ILE A 215 -19.25 25.98 20.24
CA ILE A 215 -19.40 27.16 21.07
C ILE A 215 -20.79 27.67 20.72
N MET A 216 -21.73 27.41 21.62
CA MET A 216 -23.00 28.12 21.68
C MET A 216 -22.75 29.59 21.98
#